data_AF-A0A3C1Z238-F1
#
_entry.id   AF-A0A3C1Z238-F1
#
_cell.length_a   1.000
_cell.length_b   1.000
_cell.length_c   1.000
_cell.angle_alpha   90.00
_cell.angle_beta   90.00
_cell.angle_gamma   90.00
#
_symmetry.space_group_name_H-M   'P 1'
#
loop_
_entity.id
_entity.type
_entity.pdbx_description
1 polymer ?
#
loop_
_entity_poly.entity_id
_entity_poly.type
_entity_poly.pdbx_seq_one_letter_code
_entity_poly.pdbx_strand_id
1 'polypeptide(L)'
;EEHDFTRNLFTMGEAGWQMWDKEPAIFIRAQVRLHELRKHLRKFTQIRTEAGSVEYFRFWESTVLDYISFFGGADLGWEIFPRTQVLWRTHYYSSGPRFALMRVGNFQ
;
A
#
# COMPACT_ATOMS: atom_id res chain seq x y z
N GLU A 1 19.34 -4.79 18.07
CA GLU A 1 18.27 -3.80 18.33
C GLU A 1 16.95 -4.54 18.32
N GLU A 2 16.18 -4.43 19.40
CA GLU A 2 14.87 -5.07 19.52
C GLU A 2 13.82 -4.31 18.69
N HIS A 3 13.13 -5.06 17.83
CA HIS A 3 12.12 -4.54 16.91
C HIS A 3 10.75 -4.38 17.58
N ASP A 4 10.69 -3.79 18.78
CA ASP A 4 9.44 -3.66 19.56
C ASP A 4 8.38 -2.85 18.81
N PHE A 5 8.80 -1.76 18.16
CA PHE A 5 7.91 -0.97 17.31
C PHE A 5 7.32 -1.80 16.17
N THR A 6 8.16 -2.54 15.44
CA THR A 6 7.72 -3.39 14.33
C THR A 6 6.81 -4.52 14.84
N ARG A 7 7.16 -5.18 15.94
CA ARG A 7 6.35 -6.22 16.57
C ARG A 7 4.96 -5.69 16.95
N ASN A 8 4.90 -4.53 17.61
CA ASN A 8 3.64 -3.90 18.01
C ASN A 8 2.76 -3.55 16.81
N LEU A 9 3.36 -3.07 15.72
CA LEU A 9 2.66 -2.74 14.49
C LEU A 9 2.00 -3.97 13.83
N PHE A 10 2.57 -5.17 14.02
CA PHE A 10 2.04 -6.46 13.55
C PHE A 10 1.26 -7.25 14.62
N THR A 11 0.96 -6.62 15.76
CA THR A 11 0.21 -7.25 16.85
C THR A 11 -1.21 -6.71 16.90
N MET A 12 -2.19 -7.61 16.92
CA MET A 12 -3.60 -7.27 17.19
C MET A 12 -3.78 -7.07 18.69
N GLY A 13 -4.47 -6.01 19.10
CA GLY A 13 -4.75 -5.77 20.51
C GLY A 13 -5.38 -4.42 20.79
N GLU A 14 -5.62 -4.13 22.07
CA GLU A 14 -6.33 -2.92 22.49
C GLU A 14 -5.41 -1.74 22.82
N ALA A 15 -4.10 -1.98 22.93
CA ALA A 15 -3.16 -0.90 23.16
C ALA A 15 -3.05 0.02 21.93
N GLY A 16 -2.90 1.33 22.13
CA GLY A 16 -2.85 2.30 21.04
C GLY A 16 -1.67 2.16 20.07
N TRP A 17 -0.73 1.24 20.31
CA TRP A 17 0.37 0.89 19.41
C TRP A 17 0.21 -0.50 18.76
N GLN A 18 -0.80 -1.28 19.18
CA GLN A 18 -1.15 -2.59 18.62
C GLN A 18 -2.18 -2.40 17.52
N MET A 19 -1.75 -1.79 16.43
CA MET A 19 -2.68 -1.27 15.44
C MET A 19 -3.05 -2.29 14.36
N TRP A 20 -2.63 -3.56 14.45
CA TRP A 20 -2.76 -4.50 13.34
C TRP A 20 -4.20 -4.76 12.88
N ASP A 21 -5.17 -4.78 13.81
CA ASP A 21 -6.61 -4.94 13.50
C ASP A 21 -7.32 -3.64 13.11
N LYS A 22 -6.67 -2.48 13.31
CA LYS A 22 -7.26 -1.15 13.07
C LYS A 22 -6.99 -0.59 11.67
N GLU A 23 -6.39 -1.39 10.79
CA GLU A 23 -6.09 -1.00 9.41
C GLU A 23 -5.31 0.32 9.25
N PRO A 24 -4.35 0.66 10.13
CA PRO A 24 -3.76 1.99 10.19
C PRO A 24 -2.87 2.30 8.98
N ALA A 25 -2.42 1.27 8.23
CA ALA A 25 -1.25 1.41 7.38
C ALA A 25 -1.13 0.35 6.27
N ILE A 26 -0.36 0.75 5.28
CA ILE A 26 0.29 -0.10 4.28
C ILE A 26 1.75 -0.30 4.67
N PHE A 27 2.34 -1.42 4.30
CA PHE A 27 3.76 -1.70 4.50
C PHE A 27 4.46 -1.71 3.16
N ILE A 28 5.51 -0.90 3.06
CA ILE A 28 6.28 -0.74 1.84
C ILE A 28 7.72 -1.13 2.10
N ARG A 29 8.19 -2.14 1.37
CA ARG A 29 9.62 -2.49 1.27
C ARG A 29 10.12 -2.07 -0.10
N ALA A 30 11.04 -1.11 -0.12
CA ALA A 30 11.62 -0.58 -1.36
C ALA A 30 13.14 -0.53 -1.26
N GLN A 31 13.84 -0.71 -2.37
CA GLN A 31 15.31 -0.56 -2.47
C GLN A 31 15.73 0.90 -2.70
N VAL A 32 15.11 1.84 -1.97
CA VAL A 32 15.39 3.29 -2.08
C VAL A 32 15.51 3.91 -0.69
N ARG A 33 16.13 5.10 -0.63
CA ARG A 33 16.24 5.86 0.62
C ARG A 33 14.85 6.38 1.05
N LEU A 34 14.64 6.54 2.36
CA LEU A 34 13.36 6.99 2.92
C LEU A 34 12.88 8.34 2.34
N HIS A 35 13.78 9.28 2.05
CA HIS A 35 13.39 10.57 1.46
C HIS A 35 12.90 10.44 0.01
N GLU A 36 13.48 9.53 -0.77
CA GLU A 36 13.01 9.21 -2.12
C GLU A 36 11.65 8.54 -2.07
N LEU A 37 11.46 7.58 -1.16
CA LEU A 37 10.17 6.95 -0.92
C LEU A 37 9.11 7.98 -0.49
N ARG A 38 9.44 8.88 0.43
CA ARG A 38 8.55 9.96 0.88
C ARG A 38 8.18 10.91 -0.27
N LYS A 39 9.14 11.29 -1.11
CA LYS A 39 8.89 12.14 -2.29
C LYS A 39 7.96 11.42 -3.27
N HIS A 40 8.15 10.12 -3.45
CA HIS A 40 7.32 9.29 -4.30
C HIS A 40 5.87 9.19 -3.78
N LEU A 41 5.67 8.87 -2.49
CA LEU A 41 4.35 8.78 -1.86
C LEU A 41 3.56 10.09 -1.84
N ARG A 42 4.23 11.24 -1.98
CA ARG A 42 3.56 12.54 -2.08
C ARG A 42 3.10 12.90 -3.49
N LYS A 43 3.45 12.11 -4.50
CA LYS A 43 2.94 12.33 -5.85
C LYS A 43 1.47 11.92 -5.89
N PHE A 44 0.63 12.85 -6.33
CA PHE A 44 -0.75 12.55 -6.66
C PHE A 44 -0.82 12.24 -8.15
N THR A 45 -1.51 11.16 -8.48
CA THR A 45 -1.87 10.88 -9.87
C THR A 45 -3.09 11.72 -10.19
N GLN A 46 -2.99 12.64 -11.15
CA GLN A 46 -4.16 13.37 -11.64
C GLN A 46 -4.86 12.51 -12.70
N ILE A 47 -6.14 12.24 -12.46
CA ILE A 47 -6.98 11.51 -13.41
C ILE A 47 -8.00 12.51 -13.97
N ARG A 48 -8.07 12.60 -15.29
CA ARG A 48 -9.14 13.35 -15.96
C ARG A 48 -10.31 12.41 -16.16
N THR A 49 -11.47 12.76 -15.62
CA THR A 49 -12.69 11.97 -15.81
C THR A 49 -13.30 12.28 -17.17
N GLU A 50 -14.19 11.40 -17.63
CA GLU A 50 -14.98 11.61 -18.87
C GLU A 50 -15.87 12.87 -18.78
N ALA A 51 -16.29 13.25 -17.57
CA ALA A 51 -17.03 14.47 -17.30
C ALA A 51 -16.16 15.75 -17.33
N GLY A 52 -14.85 15.63 -17.58
CA GLY A 52 -13.91 16.73 -17.67
C GLY A 52 -13.38 17.26 -16.32
N SER A 53 -13.71 16.59 -15.21
CA SER A 53 -13.14 16.93 -13.89
C SER A 53 -11.72 16.37 -13.74
N VAL A 54 -10.89 17.04 -12.94
CA VAL A 54 -9.58 16.52 -12.52
C VAL A 54 -9.73 16.00 -11.10
N GLU A 55 -9.54 14.69 -10.95
CA GLU A 55 -9.53 14.03 -9.66
C GLU A 55 -8.09 13.70 -9.24
N TYR A 56 -7.81 13.86 -7.95
CA TYR A 56 -6.50 13.56 -7.37
C TYR A 56 -6.53 12.18 -6.73
N PHE A 57 -5.71 11.30 -7.27
CA PHE A 57 -5.64 9.90 -6.87
C PHE A 57 -4.38 9.61 -6.08
N ARG A 58 -4.56 8.98 -4.92
CA ARG A 58 -3.46 8.53 -4.06
C ARG A 58 -3.31 7.03 -4.23
N PHE A 59 -2.30 6.64 -4.99
CA PHE A 59 -2.05 5.25 -5.34
C PHE A 59 -1.75 4.34 -4.13
N TRP A 60 -1.41 4.93 -2.97
CA TRP A 60 -1.06 4.21 -1.75
C TRP A 60 -2.25 3.94 -0.83
N GLU A 61 -3.46 4.43 -1.14
CA GLU A 61 -4.64 4.14 -0.32
C GLU A 61 -5.02 2.66 -0.44
N SER A 62 -5.43 2.02 0.66
CA SER A 62 -5.72 0.58 0.70
C SER A 62 -6.83 0.18 -0.29
N THR A 63 -7.86 1.01 -0.42
CA THR A 63 -8.97 0.84 -1.38
C THR A 63 -8.50 0.88 -2.82
N VAL A 64 -7.50 1.72 -3.11
CA VAL A 64 -6.88 1.83 -4.42
C VAL A 64 -6.00 0.62 -4.71
N LEU A 65 -5.18 0.19 -3.74
CA LEU A 65 -4.35 -1.00 -3.87
C LEU A 65 -5.22 -2.25 -4.10
N ASP A 66 -6.36 -2.34 -3.43
CA ASP A 66 -7.36 -3.39 -3.68
C ASP A 66 -7.84 -3.37 -5.14
N TYR A 67 -8.18 -2.19 -5.66
CA TYR A 67 -8.60 -2.04 -7.06
C TYR A 67 -7.50 -2.46 -8.05
N ILE A 68 -6.27 -1.95 -7.87
CA ILE A 68 -5.12 -2.26 -8.74
C ILE A 68 -4.81 -3.76 -8.70
N SER A 69 -4.84 -4.38 -7.52
CA SER A 69 -4.57 -5.81 -7.33
C SER A 69 -5.64 -6.70 -7.96
N PHE A 70 -6.90 -6.26 -8.01
CA PHE A 70 -8.01 -7.05 -8.51
C PHE A 70 -8.15 -6.96 -10.03
N PHE A 71 -7.98 -5.77 -10.62
CA PHE A 71 -8.22 -5.52 -12.05
C PHE A 71 -6.99 -5.66 -12.95
N GLY A 72 -5.89 -6.26 -12.45
CA GLY A 72 -4.75 -6.66 -13.29
C GLY A 72 -3.67 -5.59 -13.49
N GLY A 73 -3.46 -4.72 -12.50
CA GLY A 73 -2.48 -3.64 -12.56
C GLY A 73 -1.00 -4.04 -12.49
N ALA A 74 -0.57 -5.14 -13.14
CA ALA A 74 0.85 -5.46 -13.21
C ALA A 74 1.66 -4.34 -13.92
N ASP A 75 1.07 -3.77 -14.98
CA ASP A 75 1.68 -2.66 -15.74
C ASP A 75 1.67 -1.35 -14.95
N LEU A 76 0.53 -0.99 -14.36
CA LEU A 76 0.40 0.22 -13.54
C LEU A 76 1.23 0.12 -12.25
N GLY A 77 1.29 -1.07 -11.66
CA GLY A 77 2.11 -1.38 -10.50
C GLY A 77 3.59 -1.15 -10.80
N TRP A 78 4.08 -1.55 -11.98
CA TRP A 78 5.46 -1.29 -12.42
C TRP A 78 5.79 0.19 -12.58
N GLU A 79 4.88 0.97 -13.15
CA GLU A 79 5.06 2.42 -13.35
C GLU A 79 5.09 3.18 -12.02
N ILE A 80 4.25 2.79 -11.08
CA ILE A 80 4.12 3.46 -9.78
C ILE A 80 5.21 2.95 -8.83
N PHE A 81 5.45 1.64 -8.75
CA PHE A 81 6.20 1.02 -7.65
C PHE A 81 7.38 0.16 -8.11
N PRO A 82 8.31 0.63 -8.97
CA PRO A 82 9.39 -0.22 -9.46
C PRO A 82 10.21 -0.77 -8.30
N ARG A 83 10.41 -2.10 -8.26
CA ARG A 83 11.21 -2.80 -7.22
C ARG A 83 10.71 -2.52 -5.80
N THR A 84 9.39 -2.54 -5.62
CA THR A 84 8.72 -2.35 -4.33
C THR A 84 7.82 -3.54 -3.98
N GLN A 85 7.85 -3.99 -2.72
CA GLN A 85 6.86 -4.91 -2.17
C GLN A 85 5.88 -4.08 -1.34
N VAL A 86 4.61 -4.20 -1.65
CA VAL A 86 3.53 -3.54 -0.92
C VAL A 86 2.66 -4.60 -0.29
N LEU A 87 2.47 -4.51 1.03
CA LEU A 87 1.61 -5.38 1.81
C LEU A 87 0.52 -4.52 2.47
N TRP A 88 -0.74 -4.91 2.30
CA TRP A 88 -1.89 -4.24 2.91
C TRP A 88 -3.02 -5.23 3.20
N ARG A 89 -3.98 -4.80 4.03
CA ARG A 89 -5.22 -5.54 4.32
C ARG A 89 -6.28 -5.21 3.27
N THR A 90 -6.93 -6.23 2.71
CA THR A 90 -7.93 -6.07 1.65
C THR A 90 -9.34 -6.04 2.21
N HIS A 91 -10.22 -5.29 1.53
CA HIS A 91 -11.62 -5.08 1.95
C HIS A 91 -12.61 -5.87 1.09
N TYR A 92 -12.14 -6.52 0.02
CA TYR A 92 -13.00 -7.09 -1.02
C TYR A 92 -13.59 -8.47 -0.71
N TYR A 93 -13.10 -9.17 0.32
CA TYR A 93 -13.53 -10.54 0.61
C TYR A 93 -14.42 -10.62 1.86
N SER A 94 -15.62 -11.15 1.70
CA SER A 94 -16.58 -11.43 2.78
C SER A 94 -16.15 -12.57 3.73
N SER A 95 -15.00 -13.19 3.50
CA SER A 95 -14.50 -14.35 4.25
C SER A 95 -13.49 -14.00 5.35
N GLY A 96 -13.42 -12.74 5.76
CA GLY A 96 -12.52 -12.24 6.81
C GLY A 96 -11.29 -11.50 6.26
N PRO A 97 -10.44 -10.93 7.15
CA PRO A 97 -9.24 -10.19 6.76
C PRO A 97 -8.33 -11.04 5.88
N ARG A 98 -8.13 -10.59 4.63
CA ARG A 98 -7.07 -11.11 3.77
C ARG A 98 -6.01 -10.05 3.58
N PHE A 99 -4.78 -10.50 3.40
CA PHE A 99 -3.66 -9.63 3.07
C PHE A 99 -3.31 -9.83 1.60
N ALA A 100 -3.07 -8.73 0.90
CA ALA A 100 -2.52 -8.75 -0.43
C ALA A 100 -1.05 -8.36 -0.36
N LEU A 101 -0.22 -9.14 -1.05
CA LEU A 101 1.17 -8.83 -1.30
C LEU A 101 1.32 -8.57 -2.79
N MET A 102 1.61 -7.33 -3.15
CA MET A 102 2.01 -6.97 -4.50
C MET A 102 3.53 -6.89 -4.55
N ARG A 103 4.15 -7.74 -5.36
CA ARG A 103 5.57 -7.64 -5.70
C ARG A 103 5.68 -7.01 -7.08
N VAL A 104 6.28 -5.83 -7.12
CA VAL A 104 6.53 -5.14 -8.37
C VAL A 104 7.99 -5.32 -8.75
N GLY A 105 8.23 -6.16 -9.76
CA GLY A 105 9.56 -6.51 -10.24
C GLY A 105 10.26 -7.63 -9.45
N ASN A 106 11.45 -8.02 -9.92
CA ASN A 106 12.24 -9.08 -9.31
C ASN A 106 12.93 -8.58 -8.03
N PHE A 107 12.51 -9.13 -6.90
CA PHE A 107 13.24 -9.06 -5.64
C PHE A 107 14.16 -10.27 -5.55
N GLN A 108 15.46 -10.07 -5.78
CA GLN A 108 16.49 -11.02 -5.36
C GLN A 108 16.81 -10.83 -3.88
#